data_AF-A0A2K5NJY8-F1
#
_entry.id   AF-A0A2K5NJY8-F1
#
_cell.length_a   1.000
_cell.length_b   1.000
_cell.length_c   1.000
_cell.angle_alpha   90.00
_cell.angle_beta   90.00
_cell.angle_gamma   90.00
#
_symmetry.space_group_name_H-M   'P 1'
#
loop_
_entity.id
_entity.type
_entity.pdbx_description
1 polymer ?
#
loop_
_entity_poly.entity_id
_entity_poly.type
_entity_poly.pdbx_seq_one_letter_code
_entity_poly.pdbx_strand_id
1 'polypeptide(L)'
;MKPKMKYSTNKISTAKRKNTASKALCFKLGNKVLLSYYESQHPSSESGDGVDGKMLMVTLSPTKDCWLQANNKEHSVELHKCEKPLPDQAFFVLHNESFNCVSFECKTDPGVFIGVKDNHLALIKVDYSENLGRENILFKLSEI
;
A
#
# COMPACT_ATOMS: atom_id res chain seq x y z
N MET A 1 5.95 60.81 27.32
CA MET A 1 5.15 60.58 26.09
C MET A 1 5.08 59.08 25.83
N LYS A 2 3.89 58.51 25.54
CA LYS A 2 3.75 57.09 25.16
C LYS A 2 3.37 57.01 23.66
N PRO A 3 3.97 56.12 22.85
CA PRO A 3 3.58 55.98 21.45
C PRO A 3 2.24 55.23 21.33
N LYS A 4 1.33 55.70 20.47
CA LYS A 4 0.09 55.00 20.11
C LYS A 4 0.32 54.12 18.87
N MET A 5 0.12 52.82 19.01
CA MET A 5 0.17 51.85 17.91
C MET A 5 -1.18 51.82 17.18
N LYS A 6 -1.17 51.97 15.85
CA LYS A 6 -2.38 51.88 15.00
C LYS A 6 -2.51 50.46 14.47
N TYR A 7 -3.65 49.81 14.70
CA TYR A 7 -3.97 48.51 14.10
C TYR A 7 -4.56 48.72 12.70
N SER A 8 -4.02 48.01 11.70
CA SER A 8 -4.57 47.92 10.34
C SER A 8 -5.46 46.68 10.23
N THR A 9 -6.74 46.86 9.98
CA THR A 9 -7.69 45.76 9.70
C THR A 9 -7.64 45.42 8.20
N ASN A 10 -6.83 44.43 7.82
CA ASN A 10 -7.00 43.79 6.51
C ASN A 10 -8.17 42.80 6.59
N LYS A 11 -9.27 43.12 5.90
CA LYS A 11 -10.41 42.21 5.70
C LYS A 11 -9.95 41.08 4.77
N ILE A 12 -9.85 39.86 5.28
CA ILE A 12 -9.57 38.68 4.46
C ILE A 12 -10.86 38.34 3.69
N SER A 13 -10.78 38.41 2.37
CA SER A 13 -11.84 37.98 1.45
C SER A 13 -12.02 36.46 1.53
N THR A 14 -13.23 35.99 1.84
CA THR A 14 -13.58 34.57 1.81
C THR A 14 -13.69 34.09 0.36
N ALA A 15 -12.57 33.68 -0.23
CA ALA A 15 -12.58 32.93 -1.47
C ALA A 15 -13.18 31.53 -1.19
N LYS A 16 -14.35 31.25 -1.78
CA LYS A 16 -14.98 29.92 -1.77
C LYS A 16 -14.02 28.90 -2.41
N ARG A 17 -13.35 28.12 -1.58
CA ARG A 17 -12.58 26.94 -2.00
C ARG A 17 -13.58 25.92 -2.57
N LYS A 18 -13.57 25.73 -3.88
CA LYS A 18 -14.31 24.64 -4.53
C LYS A 18 -13.74 23.33 -3.99
N ASN A 19 -14.55 22.64 -3.19
CA ASN A 19 -14.24 21.31 -2.67
C ASN A 19 -14.46 20.32 -3.80
N THR A 20 -13.44 20.09 -4.62
CA THR A 20 -13.38 18.87 -5.43
C THR A 20 -13.03 17.76 -4.45
N ALA A 21 -14.06 17.09 -3.95
CA ALA A 21 -13.91 15.85 -3.23
C ALA A 21 -13.33 14.82 -4.21
N SER A 22 -11.99 14.77 -4.31
CA SER A 22 -11.33 13.54 -4.71
C SER A 22 -11.81 12.49 -3.72
N LYS A 23 -12.64 11.55 -4.19
CA LYS A 23 -13.04 10.36 -3.44
C LYS A 23 -11.75 9.58 -3.14
N ALA A 24 -11.05 9.96 -2.10
CA ALA A 24 -10.08 9.11 -1.45
C ALA A 24 -10.89 7.98 -0.82
N LEU A 25 -10.84 6.79 -1.42
CA LEU A 25 -11.28 5.60 -0.74
C LEU A 25 -10.29 5.41 0.42
N CYS A 26 -10.67 5.88 1.61
CA CYS A 26 -9.98 5.56 2.85
C CYS A 26 -10.11 4.05 3.07
N PHE A 27 -9.14 3.27 2.60
CA PHE A 27 -8.97 1.88 3.01
C PHE A 27 -8.41 1.87 4.44
N LYS A 28 -9.27 2.13 5.43
CA LYS A 28 -9.04 1.50 6.73
C LYS A 28 -9.25 0.02 6.50
N LEU A 29 -8.20 -0.78 6.61
CA LEU A 29 -8.26 -2.25 6.63
C LEU A 29 -8.95 -2.79 7.92
N GLY A 30 -9.90 -2.04 8.49
CA GLY A 30 -10.83 -2.54 9.51
C GLY A 30 -11.94 -3.40 8.90
N ASN A 31 -12.09 -3.37 7.57
CA ASN A 31 -12.89 -4.32 6.83
C ASN A 31 -12.03 -5.51 6.42
N LYS A 32 -12.59 -6.70 6.57
CA LYS A 32 -11.96 -7.98 6.21
C LYS A 32 -11.62 -8.00 4.72
N VAL A 33 -10.44 -8.51 4.39
CA VAL A 33 -9.97 -8.70 3.02
C VAL A 33 -9.72 -10.19 2.83
N LEU A 34 -10.20 -10.76 1.72
CA LEU A 34 -9.89 -12.14 1.37
C LEU A 34 -8.49 -12.21 0.75
N LEU A 35 -7.60 -12.98 1.37
CA LEU A 35 -6.30 -13.33 0.82
C LEU A 35 -6.42 -14.68 0.09
N SER A 36 -6.15 -14.71 -1.21
CA SER A 36 -6.05 -15.96 -1.98
C SER A 36 -4.58 -16.27 -2.25
N TYR A 37 -4.13 -17.47 -1.88
CA TYR A 37 -2.74 -17.89 -1.95
C TYR A 37 -2.45 -18.69 -3.22
N TYR A 38 -1.27 -18.48 -3.80
CA TYR A 38 -0.77 -19.11 -5.00
C TYR A 38 0.72 -19.44 -4.82
N GLU A 39 1.20 -20.53 -5.42
CA GLU A 39 2.65 -20.75 -5.52
C GLU A 39 3.26 -19.77 -6.50
N SER A 40 4.32 -19.06 -6.10
CA SER A 40 5.16 -18.33 -7.05
C SER A 40 6.12 -19.28 -7.76
N GLN A 41 6.60 -18.88 -8.92
CA GLN A 41 7.71 -19.55 -9.60
C GLN A 41 9.09 -19.08 -9.09
N HIS A 42 9.14 -18.18 -8.11
CA HIS A 42 10.37 -17.62 -7.56
C HIS A 42 10.85 -18.45 -6.35
N PRO A 43 12.14 -18.81 -6.30
CA PRO A 43 12.73 -19.49 -5.14
C PRO A 43 12.79 -18.53 -3.95
N SER A 44 12.53 -19.04 -2.75
CA SER A 44 12.69 -18.31 -1.50
C SER A 44 14.19 -18.15 -1.20
N SER A 45 14.55 -16.99 -0.62
CA SER A 45 15.90 -16.74 -0.12
C SER A 45 16.19 -17.45 1.22
N GLU A 46 15.17 -18.06 1.82
CA GLU A 46 15.24 -18.76 3.10
C GLU A 46 15.21 -20.28 2.87
N SER A 47 16.33 -20.82 2.40
CA SER A 47 16.55 -22.28 2.40
C SER A 47 18.02 -22.59 2.62
N GLY A 48 18.43 -22.45 3.89
CA GLY A 48 19.55 -23.26 4.38
C GLY A 48 19.07 -24.70 4.42
N ASP A 49 19.71 -25.58 3.64
CA ASP A 49 19.48 -27.02 3.54
C ASP A 49 18.35 -27.46 2.58
N GLY A 50 18.60 -27.35 1.26
CA GLY A 50 18.06 -28.27 0.24
C GLY A 50 16.54 -28.29 -0.02
N VAL A 51 15.74 -27.48 0.65
CA VAL A 51 14.30 -27.34 0.38
C VAL A 51 14.08 -26.30 -0.71
N ASP A 52 13.48 -26.72 -1.84
CA ASP A 52 12.96 -25.86 -2.91
C ASP A 52 11.74 -25.07 -2.40
N GLY A 53 11.98 -24.15 -1.47
CA GLY A 53 10.95 -23.30 -0.91
C GLY A 53 10.55 -22.30 -1.98
N LYS A 54 9.37 -22.44 -2.59
CA LYS A 54 8.83 -21.40 -3.47
C LYS A 54 8.22 -20.28 -2.63
N MET A 55 8.43 -19.02 -3.02
CA MET A 55 7.72 -17.91 -2.37
C MET A 55 6.22 -18.02 -2.63
N LEU A 56 5.39 -17.61 -1.67
CA LEU A 56 3.94 -17.53 -1.86
C LEU A 56 3.59 -16.21 -2.54
N MET A 57 2.62 -16.24 -3.44
CA MET A 57 1.97 -15.07 -3.99
C MET A 57 0.54 -15.00 -3.49
N VAL A 58 0.02 -13.79 -3.35
CA VAL A 58 -1.34 -13.55 -2.91
C VAL A 58 -2.06 -12.58 -3.83
N THR A 59 -3.38 -12.73 -3.90
CA THR A 59 -4.28 -11.65 -4.34
C THR A 59 -5.13 -11.19 -3.16
N LEU A 60 -5.42 -9.89 -3.13
CA LEU A 60 -6.15 -9.23 -2.05
C LEU A 60 -7.51 -8.77 -2.58
N SER A 61 -8.60 -9.29 -2.02
CA SER A 61 -9.96 -8.97 -2.44
C SER A 61 -10.78 -8.37 -1.29
N PRO A 62 -10.92 -7.03 -1.23
CA PRO A 62 -11.72 -6.36 -0.20
C PRO A 62 -13.22 -6.59 -0.34
N THR A 63 -13.70 -6.84 -1.56
CA THR A 63 -15.10 -7.13 -1.87
C THR A 63 -15.18 -8.18 -2.96
N LYS A 64 -16.28 -8.91 -3.02
CA LYS A 64 -16.55 -9.86 -4.11
C LYS A 64 -16.32 -9.21 -5.48
N ASP A 65 -15.58 -9.91 -6.34
CA ASP A 65 -15.27 -9.50 -7.72
C ASP A 65 -14.41 -8.23 -7.87
N CYS A 66 -13.75 -7.79 -6.79
CA CYS A 66 -12.77 -6.71 -6.83
C CYS A 66 -11.44 -7.16 -6.23
N TRP A 67 -10.33 -6.75 -6.83
CA TRP A 67 -8.97 -7.04 -6.36
C TRP A 67 -8.15 -5.78 -6.29
N LEU A 68 -7.20 -5.74 -5.35
CA LEU A 68 -6.16 -4.72 -5.36
C LEU A 68 -5.22 -4.97 -6.53
N GLN A 69 -4.87 -3.90 -7.24
CA GLN A 69 -3.89 -3.90 -8.31
C GLN A 69 -2.86 -2.80 -8.12
N ALA A 70 -1.62 -3.11 -8.47
CA ALA A 70 -0.52 -2.17 -8.49
C ALA A 70 -0.58 -1.31 -9.76
N ASN A 71 -0.64 0.02 -9.58
CA ASN A 71 -0.42 0.98 -10.67
C ASN A 71 1.00 1.55 -10.54
N ASN A 72 1.95 0.90 -11.21
CA ASN A 72 3.36 1.28 -11.15
C ASN A 72 3.63 2.67 -11.75
N LYS A 73 2.76 3.19 -12.61
CA LYS A 73 2.93 4.52 -13.22
C LYS A 73 2.61 5.64 -12.23
N GLU A 74 1.59 5.44 -11.41
CA GLU A 74 1.12 6.42 -10.43
C GLU A 74 1.63 6.14 -9.01
N HIS A 75 2.39 5.06 -8.82
CA HIS A 75 2.83 4.57 -7.52
C HIS A 75 1.67 4.39 -6.52
N SER A 76 0.52 3.92 -7.02
CA SER A 76 -0.72 3.77 -6.27
C SER A 76 -1.19 2.32 -6.24
N VAL A 77 -2.04 2.01 -5.26
CA VAL A 77 -2.76 0.74 -5.18
C VAL A 77 -4.23 1.03 -5.40
N GLU A 78 -4.81 0.39 -6.41
CA GLU A 78 -6.18 0.67 -6.85
C GLU A 78 -7.06 -0.57 -6.73
N LEU A 79 -8.36 -0.35 -6.56
CA LEU A 79 -9.35 -1.42 -6.57
C LEU A 79 -9.93 -1.56 -7.96
N HIS A 80 -9.71 -2.71 -8.58
CA HIS A 80 -10.20 -3.01 -9.93
C HIS A 80 -11.20 -4.16 -9.89
N LYS A 81 -12.27 -4.02 -10.67
CA LYS A 81 -13.14 -5.15 -11.02
C LYS A 81 -12.51 -5.86 -12.20
N CYS A 82 -12.12 -7.11 -12.02
CA CYS A 82 -11.56 -7.91 -13.12
C CYS A 82 -12.37 -9.18 -13.33
N GLU A 83 -12.60 -9.48 -14.60
CA GLU A 83 -12.96 -10.83 -14.99
C GLU A 83 -11.68 -11.68 -15.04
N LYS A 84 -11.80 -12.97 -14.74
CA LYS A 84 -10.66 -13.88 -14.81
C LYS A 84 -10.26 -14.11 -16.29
N PRO A 85 -8.96 -14.29 -16.59
CA PRO A 85 -7.83 -14.40 -15.67
C PRO A 85 -7.37 -13.03 -15.12
N LEU A 86 -6.88 -13.03 -13.88
CA LEU A 86 -6.37 -11.81 -13.25
C LEU A 86 -5.05 -11.38 -13.88
N PRO A 87 -4.81 -10.06 -14.03
CA PRO A 87 -3.55 -9.56 -14.54
C PRO A 87 -2.43 -9.70 -13.50
N ASP A 88 -1.18 -9.71 -13.94
CA ASP A 88 -0.01 -9.86 -13.08
C ASP A 88 0.09 -8.77 -11.99
N GLN A 89 -0.42 -7.58 -12.26
CA GLN A 89 -0.49 -6.45 -11.32
C GLN A 89 -1.40 -6.71 -10.10
N ALA A 90 -2.26 -7.73 -10.16
CA ALA A 90 -3.12 -8.13 -9.04
C ALA A 90 -2.42 -9.07 -8.05
N PHE A 91 -1.23 -9.56 -8.40
CA PHE A 91 -0.49 -10.52 -7.60
C PHE A 91 0.66 -9.86 -6.86
N PHE A 92 0.79 -10.22 -5.59
CA PHE A 92 1.84 -9.74 -4.71
C PHE A 92 2.60 -10.92 -4.12
N VAL A 93 3.93 -10.88 -4.15
CA VAL A 93 4.77 -11.84 -3.43
C VAL A 93 4.66 -11.53 -1.94
N LEU A 94 4.35 -12.55 -1.15
CA LEU A 94 4.21 -12.44 0.29
C LEU A 94 5.56 -12.75 0.95
N HIS A 95 6.10 -11.77 1.67
CA HIS A 95 7.30 -11.94 2.48
C HIS A 95 6.91 -12.01 3.95
N ASN A 96 7.47 -13.01 4.64
CA ASN A 96 7.37 -13.09 6.10
C ASN A 96 8.43 -12.18 6.70
N GLU A 97 7.99 -11.26 7.54
CA GLU A 97 8.85 -10.30 8.22
C GLU A 97 8.91 -10.65 9.72
N SER A 98 9.85 -10.03 10.44
CA SER A 98 9.95 -10.21 11.90
C SER A 98 8.66 -9.83 12.65
N PHE A 99 8.47 -10.38 13.85
CA PHE A 99 7.36 -10.05 14.76
C PHE A 99 5.94 -10.36 14.23
N ASN A 100 5.78 -11.42 13.43
CA ASN A 100 4.50 -11.82 12.82
C ASN A 100 3.91 -10.75 11.89
N CYS A 101 4.78 -9.93 11.30
CA CYS A 101 4.42 -9.01 10.23
C CYS A 101 4.68 -9.67 8.87
N VAL A 102 4.03 -9.13 7.85
CA VAL A 102 4.23 -9.51 6.46
C VAL A 102 4.37 -8.26 5.60
N SER A 103 5.02 -8.40 4.46
CA SER A 103 5.05 -7.38 3.41
C SER A 103 4.59 -7.96 2.07
N PHE A 104 4.05 -7.10 1.21
CA PHE A 104 3.47 -7.50 -0.08
C PHE A 104 4.23 -6.82 -1.21
N GLU A 105 5.08 -7.55 -1.90
CA GLU A 105 5.89 -7.04 -3.02
C GLU A 105 5.15 -7.19 -4.34
N CYS A 106 5.23 -6.20 -5.23
CA CYS A 106 4.67 -6.28 -6.57
C CYS A 106 5.34 -7.39 -7.39
N LYS A 107 4.57 -8.37 -7.88
CA LYS A 107 5.08 -9.40 -8.81
C LYS A 107 5.76 -8.78 -10.04
N THR A 108 5.20 -7.68 -10.55
CA THR A 108 5.68 -7.02 -11.78
C THR A 108 6.86 -6.08 -11.59
N ASP A 109 7.18 -5.69 -10.36
CA ASP A 109 8.23 -4.69 -10.06
C ASP A 109 8.92 -5.00 -8.72
N PRO A 110 9.94 -5.87 -8.74
CA PRO A 110 10.69 -6.24 -7.54
C PRO A 110 11.30 -5.04 -6.82
N GLY A 111 11.25 -5.05 -5.49
CA GLY A 111 11.64 -3.97 -4.59
C GLY A 111 10.55 -2.91 -4.38
N VAL A 112 9.39 -3.03 -5.05
CA VAL A 112 8.21 -2.17 -4.80
C VAL A 112 7.20 -2.95 -3.98
N PHE A 113 6.74 -2.35 -2.89
CA PHE A 113 5.83 -2.98 -1.94
C PHE A 113 4.55 -2.18 -1.79
N ILE A 114 3.46 -2.84 -1.43
CA ILE A 114 2.32 -2.17 -0.82
C ILE A 114 2.79 -1.57 0.50
N GLY A 115 2.42 -0.32 0.76
CA GLY A 115 2.63 0.31 2.05
C GLY A 115 1.65 1.45 2.31
N VAL A 116 1.83 2.13 3.42
CA VAL A 116 1.01 3.28 3.81
C VAL A 116 1.80 4.57 3.65
N LYS A 117 1.28 5.49 2.86
CA LYS A 117 1.82 6.84 2.67
C LYS A 117 0.69 7.86 2.79
N ASP A 118 0.91 8.92 3.57
CA ASP A 118 -0.09 9.98 3.79
C ASP A 118 -1.47 9.43 4.23
N ASN A 119 -1.49 8.38 5.06
CA ASN A 119 -2.67 7.63 5.50
C ASN A 119 -3.47 6.88 4.41
N HIS A 120 -2.85 6.63 3.25
CA HIS A 120 -3.45 5.87 2.14
C HIS A 120 -2.55 4.70 1.75
N LEU A 121 -3.14 3.66 1.17
CA LEU A 121 -2.35 2.60 0.53
C LEU A 121 -1.66 3.16 -0.71
N ALA A 122 -0.38 2.86 -0.86
CA ALA A 122 0.46 3.30 -1.96
C ALA A 122 1.53 2.24 -2.28
N LEU A 123 2.20 2.42 -3.41
CA LEU A 123 3.38 1.64 -3.74
C LEU A 123 4.63 2.36 -3.23
N ILE A 124 5.44 1.65 -2.45
CA ILE A 124 6.67 2.15 -1.83
C ILE A 124 7.84 1.37 -2.41
N LYS A 125 8.78 2.08 -3.06
CA LYS A 125 10.06 1.49 -3.44
C LYS A 125 10.94 1.45 -2.19
N VAL A 126 11.41 0.27 -1.82
CA VAL A 126 12.31 0.10 -0.67
C VAL A 126 13.74 0.06 -1.17
N ASP A 127 14.55 1.01 -0.69
CA ASP A 127 16.00 0.94 -0.80
C ASP A 127 16.55 0.27 0.47
N TYR A 128 17.18 -0.89 0.28
CA TYR A 128 17.76 -1.68 1.36
C TYR A 128 18.95 -0.99 2.04
N SER A 129 19.51 0.05 1.41
CA SER A 129 20.65 0.80 1.95
C SER A 129 20.26 1.81 3.03
N GLU A 130 19.04 2.35 3.01
CA GLU A 130 18.68 3.48 3.86
C GLU A 130 17.80 3.11 5.07
N ASN A 131 17.25 1.88 5.15
CA ASN A 131 16.32 1.39 6.19
C ASN A 131 15.09 2.27 6.49
N LEU A 132 14.98 3.45 5.88
CA LEU A 132 13.93 4.42 6.06
C LEU A 132 12.65 3.95 5.35
N GLY A 133 11.54 3.91 6.08
CA GLY A 133 10.22 3.65 5.53
C GLY A 133 9.86 2.16 5.37
N ARG A 134 10.67 1.25 5.92
CA ARG A 134 10.32 -0.18 5.99
C ARG A 134 9.12 -0.42 6.90
N GLU A 135 8.99 0.36 7.97
CA GLU A 135 7.84 0.30 8.87
C GLU A 135 6.51 0.56 8.15
N ASN A 136 6.53 1.33 7.06
CA ASN A 136 5.34 1.67 6.30
C ASN A 136 4.85 0.54 5.38
N ILE A 137 5.66 -0.49 5.14
CA ILE A 137 5.31 -1.65 4.31
C ILE A 137 4.95 -2.89 5.14
N LEU A 138 5.02 -2.80 6.46
CA LEU A 138 4.71 -3.90 7.36
C LEU A 138 3.21 -3.95 7.67
N PHE A 139 2.62 -5.11 7.44
CA PHE A 139 1.23 -5.40 7.77
C PHE A 139 1.16 -6.53 8.78
N LYS A 140 0.17 -6.48 9.67
CA LYS A 140 -0.17 -7.60 10.55
C LYS A 140 -1.43 -8.26 10.03
N LEU A 141 -1.38 -9.58 9.85
CA LEU A 141 -2.56 -10.38 9.55
C LEU A 141 -3.18 -10.86 10.86
N SER A 142 -4.51 -10.84 10.93
CA SER A 142 -5.28 -11.38 12.04
C SER A 142 -6.36 -12.30 11.50
N GLU A 143 -6.33 -13.56 11.94
CA GLU A 143 -7.41 -14.50 11.72
C GLU A 143 -8.64 -14.12 12.55
N ILE A 144 -9.81 -14.65 12.15
CA ILE A 144 -11.11 -14.36 12.76
C ILE A 144 -11.53 -15.55 13.61
#